data_AF-S7N6S6-F1
#
_entry.id   AF-S7N6S6-F1
#
_cell.length_a   1.000
_cell.length_b   1.000
_cell.length_c   1.000
_cell.angle_alpha   90.00
_cell.angle_beta   90.00
_cell.angle_gamma   90.00
#
_symmetry.space_group_name_H-M   'P 1'
#
loop_
_entity.id
_entity.type
_entity.pdbx_description
1 polymer ?
#
loop_
_entity_poly.entity_id
_entity_poly.type
_entity_poly.pdbx_seq_one_letter_code
_entity_poly.pdbx_strand_id
1 'polypeptide(L)'
;MRGHISDDEPGYDLDLFCIPNHYVEDLEKVFIPHGLIMDRTERLARDVMKEMGGHHINVLIVEDIIDTGKTMQTLLSLVKQHNPKMVKVASLLVKRTPRSVGYRPDFVGFEIPDKFVVGYALDYNEYFRDLNHVCVISETGKAKYKA
;
A
#
# COMPACT_ATOMS: atom_id res chain seq x y z
N MET A 1 -3.60 -14.21 7.13
CA MET A 1 -4.82 -13.95 6.34
C MET A 1 -4.79 -12.49 5.90
N ARG A 2 -4.81 -12.19 4.59
CA ARG A 2 -4.70 -10.81 4.07
C ARG A 2 -5.98 -10.02 4.31
N GLY A 3 -5.88 -8.72 4.56
CA GLY A 3 -7.05 -7.85 4.57
C GLY A 3 -7.57 -7.69 3.14
N HIS A 4 -8.78 -8.14 2.84
CA HIS A 4 -9.39 -7.93 1.54
C HIS A 4 -10.44 -6.83 1.68
N ILE A 5 -10.23 -5.71 0.99
CA ILE A 5 -11.19 -4.61 0.91
C ILE A 5 -11.98 -4.77 -0.37
N SER A 6 -13.31 -4.81 -0.31
CA SER A 6 -14.17 -5.07 -1.46
C SER A 6 -14.19 -3.92 -2.49
N ASP A 7 -14.59 -4.19 -3.72
CA ASP A 7 -14.70 -3.17 -4.79
C ASP A 7 -15.81 -2.14 -4.50
N ASP A 8 -16.89 -2.59 -3.87
CA ASP A 8 -18.02 -1.80 -3.40
C ASP A 8 -17.79 -1.12 -2.04
N GLU A 9 -16.60 -1.27 -1.44
CA GLU A 9 -16.26 -0.61 -0.18
C GLU A 9 -16.46 0.91 -0.31
N PRO A 10 -17.41 1.49 0.45
CA PRO A 10 -17.72 2.92 0.35
C PRO A 10 -16.59 3.78 0.92
N GLY A 11 -15.83 3.27 1.89
CA GLY A 11 -14.91 4.08 2.69
C GLY A 11 -15.64 4.82 3.81
N TYR A 12 -14.96 5.78 4.44
CA TYR A 12 -15.48 6.56 5.55
C TYR A 12 -15.43 8.06 5.27
N ASP A 13 -16.45 8.77 5.72
CA ASP A 13 -16.54 10.22 5.60
C ASP A 13 -15.36 10.92 6.30
N LEU A 14 -14.87 11.99 5.68
CA LEU A 14 -13.66 12.70 6.14
C LEU A 14 -13.86 13.37 7.50
N ASP A 15 -15.08 13.80 7.82
CA ASP A 15 -15.45 14.50 9.05
C ASP A 15 -15.43 13.60 10.30
N LEU A 16 -15.38 12.28 10.11
CA LEU A 16 -15.21 11.30 11.17
C LEU A 16 -13.75 11.15 11.63
N PHE A 17 -12.80 11.82 10.93
CA PHE A 17 -11.36 11.67 11.16
C PHE A 17 -10.64 13.02 11.23
N CYS A 18 -9.45 13.01 11.82
CA CYS A 18 -8.57 14.17 11.83
C CYS A 18 -7.83 14.29 10.49
N ILE A 19 -8.36 15.08 9.58
CA ILE A 19 -7.76 15.38 8.27
C ILE A 19 -7.15 16.79 8.28
N PRO A 20 -5.92 17.01 7.78
CA PRO A 20 -5.37 18.34 7.60
C PRO A 20 -6.29 19.22 6.74
N ASN A 21 -6.65 20.40 7.26
CA ASN A 21 -7.65 21.28 6.65
C ASN A 21 -7.37 21.61 5.18
N HIS A 22 -6.09 21.72 4.78
CA HIS A 22 -5.72 22.05 3.40
C HIS A 22 -5.96 20.94 2.38
N TYR A 23 -6.32 19.73 2.82
CA TYR A 23 -6.64 18.59 1.96
C TYR A 23 -8.13 18.20 1.94
N VAL A 24 -8.99 18.85 2.73
CA VAL A 24 -10.40 18.43 2.90
C VAL A 24 -11.17 18.41 1.56
N GLU A 25 -10.90 19.35 0.66
CA GLU A 25 -11.54 19.40 -0.68
C GLU A 25 -10.84 18.50 -1.72
N ASP A 26 -9.63 18.02 -1.40
CA ASP A 26 -8.78 17.26 -2.31
C ASP A 26 -8.94 15.74 -2.14
N LEU A 27 -9.64 15.31 -1.09
CA LEU A 27 -9.90 13.92 -0.75
C LEU A 27 -11.38 13.58 -0.94
N GLU A 28 -11.67 12.35 -1.35
CA GLU A 28 -13.05 11.84 -1.45
C GLU A 28 -13.49 11.21 -0.13
N LYS A 29 -12.62 10.38 0.47
CA LYS A 29 -12.89 9.63 1.70
C LYS A 29 -11.64 9.05 2.33
N VAL A 30 -11.73 8.74 3.62
CA VAL A 30 -10.78 7.84 4.27
C VAL A 30 -11.06 6.42 3.79
N PHE A 31 -10.05 5.74 3.25
CA PHE A 31 -10.20 4.40 2.70
C PHE A 31 -9.67 3.32 3.64
N ILE A 32 -8.53 3.56 4.28
CA ILE A 32 -7.99 2.70 5.34
C ILE A 32 -7.57 3.60 6.51
N PRO A 33 -8.33 3.59 7.61
CA PRO A 33 -7.96 4.31 8.83
C PRO A 33 -6.60 3.86 9.37
N HIS A 34 -5.83 4.80 9.92
CA HIS A 34 -4.50 4.56 10.49
C HIS A 34 -4.49 3.42 11.51
N GLY A 35 -5.50 3.35 12.39
CA GLY A 35 -5.61 2.27 13.37
C GLY A 35 -5.67 0.88 12.74
N LEU A 36 -6.41 0.71 11.63
CA LEU A 36 -6.47 -0.57 10.92
C LEU A 36 -5.13 -0.91 10.25
N ILE A 37 -4.41 0.09 9.74
CA ILE A 37 -3.06 -0.08 9.19
C ILE A 37 -2.12 -0.61 10.28
N MET A 38 -2.16 -0.02 11.47
CA MET A 38 -1.33 -0.43 12.61
C MET A 38 -1.64 -1.87 13.04
N ASP A 39 -2.92 -2.20 13.23
CA ASP A 39 -3.35 -3.56 13.59
C ASP A 39 -2.91 -4.60 12.55
N ARG A 40 -3.04 -4.25 11.26
CA ARG A 40 -2.65 -5.15 10.18
C ARG A 40 -1.15 -5.30 10.08
N THR A 41 -0.39 -4.23 10.30
CA THR A 41 1.08 -4.25 10.29
C THR A 41 1.61 -5.13 11.41
N GLU A 42 1.02 -5.08 12.61
CA GLU A 42 1.38 -6.00 13.70
C GLU A 42 1.17 -7.46 13.30
N ARG A 43 0.01 -7.77 12.69
CA ARG A 43 -0.28 -9.14 12.21
C ARG A 43 0.68 -9.55 11.09
N LEU A 44 1.03 -8.64 10.18
CA LEU A 44 1.98 -8.91 9.10
C LEU A 44 3.37 -9.22 9.65
N ALA A 45 3.82 -8.47 10.66
CA ALA A 45 5.09 -8.74 11.35
C ALA A 45 5.08 -10.14 11.98
N ARG A 46 3.97 -10.56 12.60
CA ARG A 46 3.82 -11.92 13.13
C ARG A 46 3.84 -12.98 12.03
N ASP A 47 3.20 -12.72 10.88
CA ASP A 47 3.22 -13.63 9.72
C ASP A 47 4.66 -13.79 9.19
N VAL A 48 5.40 -12.69 9.03
CA VAL A 48 6.83 -12.70 8.64
C VAL A 48 7.66 -13.49 9.65
N MET A 49 7.54 -13.20 10.94
CA MET A 49 8.29 -13.89 12.00
C MET A 49 8.01 -15.40 12.04
N LYS A 50 6.76 -15.80 11.80
CA LYS A 50 6.35 -17.21 11.75
C LYS A 50 6.96 -17.91 10.53
N GLU A 51 6.96 -17.28 9.36
CA GLU A 51 7.58 -17.84 8.15
C GLU A 51 9.11 -17.87 8.25
N MET A 52 9.70 -16.89 8.95
CA MET A 52 11.12 -16.90 9.24
C MET A 52 11.54 -18.15 10.00
N GLY A 53 10.78 -18.61 11.01
CA GLY A 53 10.80 -20.02 11.48
C GLY A 53 12.17 -20.70 11.75
N GLY A 54 13.26 -19.95 11.92
CA GLY A 54 14.65 -20.45 12.03
C GLY A 54 15.51 -20.32 10.75
N HIS A 55 14.94 -19.89 9.63
CA HIS A 55 15.62 -19.56 8.38
C HIS A 55 16.07 -18.10 8.33
N HIS A 56 17.24 -17.84 7.76
CA HIS A 56 17.71 -16.48 7.50
C HIS A 56 17.08 -15.95 6.21
N ILE A 57 16.13 -15.02 6.32
CA ILE A 57 15.80 -14.12 5.20
C ILE A 57 16.99 -13.18 5.02
N ASN A 58 17.67 -13.26 3.87
CA ASN A 58 18.79 -12.37 3.59
C ASN A 58 18.32 -10.98 3.18
N VAL A 59 17.19 -10.91 2.49
CA VAL A 59 16.61 -9.65 2.00
C VAL A 59 15.10 -9.70 2.15
N LEU A 60 14.54 -8.75 2.92
CA LEU A 60 13.12 -8.46 2.95
C LEU A 60 12.91 -7.09 2.30
N ILE A 61 12.31 -7.07 1.11
CA ILE A 61 11.91 -5.84 0.43
C ILE A 61 10.59 -5.39 1.03
N VAL A 62 10.48 -4.12 1.41
CA VAL A 62 9.26 -3.50 1.95
C VAL A 62 8.80 -2.42 0.99
N GLU A 63 7.63 -2.63 0.38
CA GLU A 63 7.01 -1.70 -0.56
C GLU A 63 5.71 -1.13 -0.01
N ASP A 64 5.39 0.09 -0.41
CA ASP A 64 4.14 0.76 -0.06
C ASP A 64 2.95 0.14 -0.82
N ILE A 65 3.05 0.01 -2.14
CA ILE A 65 1.96 -0.45 -3.01
C ILE A 65 2.45 -1.19 -4.26
N ILE A 66 1.81 -2.33 -4.54
CA ILE A 66 1.93 -3.03 -5.82
C ILE A 66 0.72 -2.68 -6.70
N ASP A 67 0.95 -1.89 -7.76
CA ASP A 67 -0.04 -1.64 -8.81
C ASP A 67 0.11 -2.65 -9.96
N THR A 68 0.88 -2.31 -11.00
CA THR A 68 1.10 -3.20 -12.15
C THR A 68 2.05 -4.36 -11.85
N GLY A 69 2.90 -4.24 -10.83
CA GLY A 69 3.93 -5.22 -10.48
C GLY A 69 5.25 -5.12 -11.26
N LYS A 70 5.34 -4.22 -12.27
CA LYS A 70 6.55 -4.07 -13.10
C LYS A 70 7.77 -3.60 -12.30
N THR A 71 7.61 -2.62 -11.41
CA THR A 71 8.68 -2.11 -10.54
C THR A 71 9.31 -3.24 -9.73
N MET A 72 8.48 -4.07 -9.11
CA MET A 72 8.96 -5.21 -8.32
C MET A 72 9.63 -6.30 -9.16
N GLN A 73 9.13 -6.58 -10.37
CA GLN A 73 9.83 -7.51 -11.27
C GLN A 73 11.23 -7.03 -11.62
N THR A 74 11.37 -5.73 -11.93
CA THR A 74 12.68 -5.12 -12.19
C THR A 74 13.57 -5.18 -10.95
N LEU A 75 13.08 -4.75 -9.79
CA LEU A 75 13.85 -4.75 -8.53
C LEU A 75 14.30 -6.17 -8.14
N LEU A 76 13.41 -7.16 -8.20
CA LEU A 76 13.77 -8.55 -7.92
C LEU A 76 14.81 -9.08 -8.90
N SER A 77 14.75 -8.67 -10.17
CA SER A 77 15.76 -9.05 -11.17
C SER A 77 17.14 -8.48 -10.82
N LEU A 78 17.22 -7.24 -10.34
CA LEU A 78 18.47 -6.65 -9.84
C LEU A 78 18.97 -7.33 -8.57
N VAL A 79 18.10 -7.54 -7.58
CA VAL A 79 18.48 -8.15 -6.30
C VAL A 79 19.02 -9.58 -6.51
N LYS A 80 18.40 -10.35 -7.41
CA LYS A 80 18.85 -11.72 -7.73
C LYS A 80 20.25 -11.79 -8.34
N GLN A 81 20.74 -10.73 -8.99
CA GLN A 81 22.12 -10.68 -9.51
C GLN A 81 23.18 -10.79 -8.41
N HIS A 82 22.81 -10.46 -7.17
CA HIS A 82 23.69 -10.55 -6.00
C HIS A 82 23.66 -11.92 -5.31
N ASN A 83 22.95 -12.90 -5.88
CA ASN A 83 22.80 -14.26 -5.36
C ASN A 83 22.40 -14.36 -3.86
N PRO A 84 21.40 -13.59 -3.39
CA PRO A 84 20.89 -13.75 -2.02
C PRO A 84 20.29 -15.15 -1.84
N LYS A 85 20.52 -15.79 -0.67
CA LYS A 85 19.99 -17.14 -0.43
C LYS A 85 18.46 -17.15 -0.34
N MET A 86 17.87 -16.05 0.16
CA MET A 86 16.42 -15.87 0.21
C MET A 86 16.06 -14.38 0.08
N VAL A 87 15.09 -14.11 -0.80
CA VAL A 87 14.47 -12.80 -0.96
C VAL A 87 12.98 -12.96 -0.74
N LYS A 88 12.42 -12.10 0.10
CA LYS A 88 10.99 -12.01 0.35
C LYS A 88 10.53 -10.58 0.15
N VAL A 89 9.25 -10.42 -0.18
CA VAL A 89 8.64 -9.11 -0.40
C VAL A 89 7.42 -8.96 0.49
N ALA A 90 7.39 -7.89 1.26
CA ALA A 90 6.23 -7.43 1.98
C ALA A 90 5.73 -6.14 1.30
N SER A 91 4.42 -6.06 1.06
CA SER A 91 3.80 -4.83 0.63
C SER A 91 2.57 -4.51 1.45
N LEU A 92 2.41 -3.23 1.80
CA LEU A 92 1.24 -2.78 2.54
C LEU A 92 -0.02 -2.92 1.68
N LEU A 93 0.01 -2.47 0.42
CA LEU A 93 -1.15 -2.47 -0.48
C LEU A 93 -0.89 -3.25 -1.77
N VAL A 94 -1.89 -3.98 -2.26
CA VAL A 94 -1.88 -4.58 -3.61
C VAL A 94 -3.16 -4.19 -4.32
N LYS A 95 -3.06 -3.56 -5.50
CA LYS A 95 -4.24 -3.23 -6.31
C LYS A 95 -4.73 -4.43 -7.11
N ARG A 96 -6.05 -4.60 -7.10
CA ARG A 96 -6.76 -5.45 -8.07
C ARG A 96 -6.99 -4.66 -9.35
N THR A 97 -5.98 -4.65 -10.21
CA THR A 97 -6.04 -3.97 -11.51
C THR A 97 -5.92 -4.98 -12.66
N PRO A 98 -6.64 -4.79 -13.79
CA PRO A 98 -6.41 -5.58 -15.00
C PRO A 98 -5.03 -5.33 -15.62
N ARG A 99 -4.34 -4.25 -15.22
CA ARG A 99 -2.99 -3.88 -15.71
C ARG A 99 -1.86 -4.69 -15.05
N SER A 100 -2.21 -5.56 -14.08
CA SER A 100 -1.26 -6.35 -13.30
C SER A 100 -0.57 -7.40 -14.17
N VAL A 101 0.76 -7.50 -14.05
CA VAL A 101 1.58 -8.56 -14.68
C VAL A 101 1.51 -9.90 -13.93
N GLY A 102 0.64 -10.00 -12.92
CA GLY A 102 0.44 -11.22 -12.11
C GLY A 102 1.41 -11.36 -10.94
N TYR A 103 2.33 -10.41 -10.74
CA TYR A 103 3.22 -10.42 -9.59
C TYR A 103 2.42 -10.27 -8.28
N ARG A 104 2.77 -11.06 -7.27
CA ARG A 104 2.21 -11.00 -5.91
C ARG A 104 3.35 -11.08 -4.89
N PRO A 105 3.39 -10.18 -3.89
CA PRO A 105 4.39 -10.26 -2.83
C PRO A 105 4.08 -11.40 -1.85
N ASP A 106 5.08 -11.86 -1.11
CA ASP A 106 4.95 -12.94 -0.11
C ASP A 106 4.03 -12.52 1.05
N PHE A 107 4.14 -11.26 1.49
CA PHE A 107 3.37 -10.72 2.59
C PHE A 107 2.53 -9.52 2.12
N VAL A 108 1.22 -9.59 2.33
CA VAL A 108 0.26 -8.55 1.92
C VAL A 108 -0.45 -7.99 3.16
N GLY A 109 -0.39 -6.67 3.33
CA GLY A 109 -1.24 -5.95 4.27
C GLY A 109 -2.70 -6.02 3.83
N PHE A 110 -3.03 -5.27 2.78
CA PHE A 110 -4.35 -5.13 2.20
C PHE A 110 -4.35 -5.34 0.69
N GLU A 111 -5.37 -6.03 0.19
CA GLU A 111 -5.73 -6.07 -1.21
C GLU A 111 -6.85 -5.07 -1.46
N ILE A 112 -6.63 -4.10 -2.35
CA ILE A 112 -7.53 -2.95 -2.58
C ILE A 112 -8.06 -2.93 -4.02
N PRO A 113 -9.21 -2.25 -4.27
CA PRO A 113 -9.70 -2.00 -5.63
C PRO A 113 -8.73 -1.11 -6.44
N ASP A 114 -8.93 -1.01 -7.75
CA ASP A 114 -8.16 -0.11 -8.64
C ASP A 114 -8.59 1.38 -8.47
N LYS A 115 -8.48 1.89 -7.25
CA LYS A 115 -8.67 3.31 -6.90
C LYS A 115 -7.31 3.98 -6.74
N PHE A 116 -7.23 5.27 -7.05
CA PHE A 116 -6.02 6.04 -6.76
C PHE A 116 -6.04 6.46 -5.28
N VAL A 117 -5.05 6.02 -4.53
CA VAL A 117 -4.97 6.23 -3.09
C VAL A 117 -3.73 7.05 -2.74
N VAL A 118 -3.83 7.87 -1.69
CA VAL A 118 -2.78 8.73 -1.17
C VAL A 118 -2.75 8.67 0.36
N GLY A 119 -1.71 9.20 0.97
CA GLY A 119 -1.54 9.22 2.41
C GLY A 119 -0.88 7.97 2.97
N TYR A 120 -0.45 8.07 4.23
CA TYR A 120 0.47 7.13 4.86
C TYR A 120 1.74 6.94 4.03
N ALA A 121 2.39 8.06 3.70
CA ALA A 121 3.53 8.19 2.79
C ALA A 121 3.28 7.91 1.29
N LEU A 122 2.13 7.37 0.90
CA LEU A 122 1.72 7.32 -0.52
C LEU A 122 1.47 8.73 -1.04
N ASP A 123 1.94 9.00 -2.26
CA ASP A 123 1.87 10.33 -2.84
C ASP A 123 1.06 10.40 -4.13
N TYR A 124 0.70 11.65 -4.46
CA TYR A 124 0.36 12.04 -5.81
C TYR A 124 1.23 13.26 -6.17
N ASN A 125 2.22 13.04 -7.04
CA ASN A 125 3.20 14.05 -7.45
C ASN A 125 3.88 14.73 -6.24
N GLU A 126 4.36 13.92 -5.28
CA GLU A 126 5.03 14.35 -4.04
C GLU A 126 4.14 15.00 -2.96
N TYR A 127 2.84 15.16 -3.20
CA TYR A 127 1.88 15.65 -2.19
C TYR A 127 1.25 14.51 -1.39
N PHE A 128 0.56 14.85 -0.29
CA PHE A 128 -0.24 13.96 0.55
C PHE A 128 0.52 12.95 1.42
N ARG A 129 1.86 12.94 1.38
CA ARG A 129 2.70 12.02 2.20
C ARG A 129 2.49 12.21 3.70
N ASP A 130 2.10 13.41 4.12
CA ASP A 130 1.84 13.86 5.50
C ASP A 130 0.44 13.50 6.03
N LEU A 131 -0.41 12.81 5.25
CA LEU A 131 -1.66 12.24 5.73
C LEU A 131 -1.42 10.95 6.53
N ASN A 132 -2.10 10.80 7.67
CA ASN A 132 -1.99 9.59 8.50
C ASN A 132 -2.78 8.40 7.95
N HIS A 133 -3.88 8.66 7.24
CA HIS A 133 -4.78 7.65 6.72
C HIS A 133 -4.49 7.41 5.24
N VAL A 134 -4.81 6.21 4.75
CA VAL A 134 -4.90 6.00 3.30
C VAL A 134 -6.26 6.49 2.85
N CYS A 135 -6.28 7.45 1.92
CA CYS A 135 -7.48 8.10 1.42
C CYS A 135 -7.59 7.92 -0.10
N VAL A 136 -8.82 8.04 -0.64
CA VAL A 136 -9.03 8.18 -2.09
C VAL A 136 -8.94 9.66 -2.44
N ILE A 137 -8.12 10.01 -3.45
CA ILE A 137 -8.00 11.39 -3.94
C ILE A 137 -9.22 11.77 -4.81
N SER A 138 -9.78 12.96 -4.59
CA SER A 138 -10.92 13.49 -5.36
C SER A 138 -10.48 13.94 -6.76
N GLU A 139 -11.43 14.16 -7.67
CA GLU A 139 -11.11 14.75 -8.98
C GLU A 139 -10.55 16.18 -8.86
N THR A 140 -11.04 16.96 -7.88
CA THR A 140 -10.49 18.27 -7.54
C THR A 140 -9.03 18.16 -7.12
N GLY A 141 -8.70 17.23 -6.23
CA GLY A 141 -7.32 16.97 -5.81
C GLY A 141 -6.43 16.54 -6.97
N LYS A 142 -6.88 15.59 -7.81
CA LYS A 142 -6.15 15.17 -9.01
C LYS A 142 -5.86 16.34 -9.94
N ALA A 143 -6.82 17.23 -10.17
CA ALA A 143 -6.64 18.40 -11.02
C ALA A 143 -5.66 19.42 -10.41
N LYS A 144 -5.78 19.68 -9.09
CA LYS A 144 -4.97 20.65 -8.36
C LYS A 144 -3.48 20.30 -8.33
N TYR A 145 -3.15 19.02 -8.16
CA TYR A 145 -1.78 18.55 -8.00
C TYR A 145 -1.22 17.85 -9.24
N LYS A 146 -1.86 18.03 -10.40
CA LYS A 146 -1.41 17.45 -11.66
C LYS A 146 -0.05 18.04 -12.07
N ALA A 147 0.87 17.18 -12.52
CA ALA A 147 2.15 17.57 -13.11
C ALA A 147 2.00 18.07 -14.56
#